data_AF-D3ZUL1-F1
#
_entry.id   AF-D3ZUL1-F1
#
_cell.length_a   1.000
_cell.length_b   1.000
_cell.length_c   1.000
_cell.angle_alpha   90.00
_cell.angle_beta   90.00
_cell.angle_gamma   90.00
#
_symmetry.space_group_name_H-M   'P 1'
#
loop_
_entity.id
_entity.type
_entity.pdbx_description
1 polymer ?
#
loop_
_entity_poly.entity_id
_entity_poly.type
_entity_poly.pdbx_seq_one_letter_code
_entity_poly.pdbx_strand_id
1 'polypeptide(L)'
;MPKKFQGENSKSAAARARRAEAKAAADAKKQKELEDAYWKDEDKHVMRKEQRKEEKEKRRLEQLERKKETQRLLEEEDSRLKGGKAPRVAPAKVTRAQIEDSLRKEQRAEPVEKAKSHLELPLEENLNRRLQEEGSVEARTVEDAIAVLSVAEEADRHPERRMRAAFTAFEEVQLPRLKQENPNMRLSQLKQLLKKEWLRSPDNPMNQRALPFNAPK
;
A
#
# COMPACT_ATOMS: atom_id res chain seq x y z
N MET A 1 65.12 6.24 -57.81
CA MET A 1 63.96 5.33 -57.92
C MET A 1 62.95 5.68 -56.85
N PRO A 2 61.76 6.24 -57.18
CA PRO A 2 60.79 6.59 -56.16
C PRO A 2 60.22 5.30 -55.56
N LYS A 3 60.50 5.03 -54.28
CA LYS A 3 59.93 3.93 -53.50
C LYS A 3 58.42 4.14 -53.42
N LYS A 4 57.67 3.57 -54.38
CA LYS A 4 56.21 3.63 -54.39
C LYS A 4 55.72 2.74 -53.27
N PHE A 5 55.24 3.35 -52.20
CA PHE A 5 54.68 2.76 -50.99
C PHE A 5 53.68 1.65 -51.37
N GLN A 6 54.13 0.39 -51.33
CA GLN A 6 53.36 -0.81 -51.70
C GLN A 6 52.37 -1.27 -50.62
N GLY A 7 52.28 -0.55 -49.49
CA GLY A 7 51.16 -0.72 -48.56
C GLY A 7 49.99 0.10 -49.03
N GLU A 8 48.80 -0.47 -49.17
CA GLU A 8 47.59 0.32 -49.35
C GLU A 8 47.56 1.45 -48.32
N ASN A 9 47.20 2.67 -48.75
CA ASN A 9 47.22 3.86 -47.91
C ASN A 9 46.50 3.57 -46.58
N SER A 10 47.27 3.50 -45.48
CA SER A 10 46.79 3.09 -44.15
C SER A 10 45.54 3.84 -43.71
N LYS A 11 45.41 5.13 -44.07
CA LYS A 11 44.20 5.93 -43.79
C LYS A 11 42.99 5.47 -44.61
N SER A 12 43.19 5.11 -45.87
CA SER A 12 42.13 4.60 -46.74
C SER A 12 41.68 3.18 -46.36
N ALA A 13 42.62 2.32 -45.97
CA ALA A 13 42.33 0.99 -45.44
C ALA A 13 41.55 1.09 -44.11
N ALA A 14 41.98 1.96 -43.19
CA ALA A 14 41.26 2.23 -41.94
C ALA A 14 39.87 2.83 -42.17
N ALA A 15 39.69 3.72 -43.17
CA ALA A 15 38.37 4.27 -43.50
C ALA A 15 37.43 3.20 -44.10
N ARG A 16 37.94 2.31 -44.96
CA ARG A 16 37.17 1.18 -45.49
C ARG A 16 36.82 0.18 -44.38
N ALA A 17 37.75 -0.13 -43.48
CA ALA A 17 37.51 -0.99 -42.32
C ALA A 17 36.40 -0.41 -41.42
N ARG A 18 36.46 0.88 -41.07
CA ARG A 18 35.40 1.55 -40.29
C ARG A 18 34.04 1.53 -40.98
N ARG A 19 34.00 1.74 -42.30
CA ARG A 19 32.74 1.65 -43.07
C ARG A 19 32.21 0.22 -43.12
N ALA A 20 33.08 -0.78 -43.25
CA ALA A 20 32.71 -2.19 -43.24
C ALA A 20 32.22 -2.63 -41.86
N GLU A 21 32.89 -2.24 -40.78
CA GLU A 21 32.45 -2.49 -39.39
C GLU A 21 31.12 -1.82 -39.08
N ALA A 22 30.92 -0.56 -39.50
CA ALA A 22 29.64 0.12 -39.33
C ALA A 22 28.51 -0.57 -40.10
N LYS A 23 28.78 -1.03 -41.33
CA LYS A 23 27.80 -1.80 -42.13
C LYS A 23 27.51 -3.16 -41.49
N ALA A 24 28.54 -3.90 -41.07
CA ALA A 24 28.38 -5.18 -40.40
C ALA A 24 27.63 -5.04 -39.07
N ALA A 25 27.89 -3.98 -38.28
CA ALA A 25 27.14 -3.70 -37.06
C ALA A 25 25.68 -3.31 -37.34
N ALA A 26 25.41 -2.56 -38.41
CA ALA A 26 24.05 -2.24 -38.82
C ALA A 26 23.28 -3.47 -39.33
N ASP A 27 23.92 -4.30 -40.14
CA ASP A 27 23.34 -5.55 -40.64
C ASP A 27 23.13 -6.56 -39.49
N ALA A 28 24.08 -6.67 -38.56
CA ALA A 28 23.92 -7.49 -37.35
C ALA A 28 22.79 -6.99 -36.44
N LYS A 29 22.59 -5.68 -36.30
CA LYS A 29 21.44 -5.13 -35.58
C LYS A 29 20.12 -5.46 -36.27
N LYS A 30 20.05 -5.31 -37.60
CA LYS A 30 18.86 -5.68 -38.37
C LYS A 30 18.55 -7.17 -38.28
N GLN A 31 19.54 -8.04 -38.39
CA GLN A 31 19.36 -9.48 -38.23
C GLN A 31 18.85 -9.82 -36.83
N LYS A 32 19.41 -9.21 -35.79
CA LYS A 32 18.91 -9.37 -34.41
C LYS A 32 17.47 -8.88 -34.25
N GLU A 33 17.13 -7.72 -34.81
CA GLU A 33 15.75 -7.20 -34.74
C GLU A 33 14.75 -8.11 -35.47
N LEU A 34 15.15 -8.72 -36.59
CA LEU A 34 14.33 -9.67 -37.33
C LEU A 34 14.20 -11.00 -36.58
N GLU A 35 15.28 -11.50 -35.98
CA GLU A 35 15.25 -12.69 -35.10
C GLU A 35 14.36 -12.43 -33.88
N ASP A 36 14.58 -11.33 -33.16
CA ASP A 36 13.75 -10.92 -32.02
C ASP A 36 12.29 -10.74 -32.44
N ALA A 37 12.01 -10.22 -33.64
CA ALA A 37 10.63 -10.14 -34.15
C ALA A 37 10.04 -11.52 -34.45
N TYR A 38 10.83 -12.44 -35.01
CA TYR A 38 10.40 -13.82 -35.27
C TYR A 38 10.15 -14.61 -33.99
N TRP A 39 10.92 -14.35 -32.93
CA TRP A 39 10.82 -15.00 -31.63
C TRP A 39 9.95 -14.27 -30.61
N LYS A 40 9.39 -13.10 -30.94
CA LYS A 40 8.41 -12.42 -30.08
C LYS A 40 7.11 -13.22 -30.10
N ASP A 41 6.75 -13.74 -28.93
CA ASP A 41 5.48 -14.40 -28.71
C ASP A 41 4.32 -13.38 -28.79
N GLU A 42 3.67 -13.26 -29.95
CA GLU A 42 2.51 -12.37 -30.14
C GLU A 42 1.19 -12.98 -29.64
N ASP A 43 1.20 -14.22 -29.14
CA ASP A 43 -0.02 -14.84 -28.62
C ASP A 43 -0.48 -14.13 -27.33
N LYS A 44 -1.65 -13.49 -27.42
CA LYS A 44 -2.34 -12.81 -26.33
C LYS A 44 -2.47 -13.66 -25.07
N HIS A 45 -2.61 -14.98 -25.19
CA HIS A 45 -2.69 -15.88 -24.04
C HIS A 45 -1.34 -16.09 -23.35
N VAL A 46 -0.24 -16.16 -24.12
CA VAL A 46 1.14 -16.23 -23.59
C VAL A 46 1.50 -14.93 -22.89
N MET A 47 1.28 -13.78 -23.53
CA MET A 47 1.55 -12.46 -22.94
C MET A 47 0.78 -12.26 -21.61
N ARG A 48 -0.49 -12.65 -21.55
CA ARG A 48 -1.27 -12.59 -20.29
C ARG A 48 -0.73 -13.54 -19.23
N LYS A 49 -0.15 -14.68 -19.60
CA LYS A 49 0.43 -15.65 -18.66
C LYS A 49 1.78 -15.16 -18.13
N GLU A 50 2.62 -14.58 -18.99
CA GLU A 50 3.89 -13.96 -18.61
C GLU A 50 3.67 -12.76 -17.70
N GLN A 51 2.76 -11.85 -18.04
CA GLN A 51 2.40 -10.72 -17.17
C GLN A 51 1.95 -11.19 -15.78
N ARG A 52 1.12 -12.24 -15.70
CA ARG A 52 0.71 -12.83 -14.41
C ARG A 52 1.88 -13.49 -13.66
N LYS A 53 2.89 -13.99 -14.37
CA LYS A 53 4.08 -14.60 -13.77
C LYS A 53 5.01 -13.50 -13.25
N GLU A 54 5.29 -12.49 -14.06
CA GLU A 54 6.08 -11.30 -13.70
C GLU A 54 5.47 -10.56 -12.51
N GLU A 55 4.15 -10.35 -12.48
CA GLU A 55 3.46 -9.72 -11.35
C GLU A 55 3.61 -10.55 -10.06
N LYS A 56 3.53 -11.88 -10.14
CA LYS A 56 3.75 -12.77 -9.00
C LYS A 56 5.20 -12.78 -8.53
N GLU A 57 6.16 -12.79 -9.45
CA GLU A 57 7.59 -12.73 -9.13
C GLU A 57 7.96 -11.38 -8.53
N LYS A 58 7.46 -10.27 -9.10
CA LYS A 58 7.61 -8.92 -8.55
C LYS A 58 7.03 -8.81 -7.14
N ARG A 59 5.81 -9.29 -6.91
CA ARG A 59 5.21 -9.30 -5.57
C ARG A 59 5.99 -10.16 -4.57
N ARG A 60 6.60 -11.26 -5.02
CA ARG A 60 7.49 -12.08 -4.16
C ARG A 60 8.78 -11.35 -3.82
N LEU A 61 9.40 -10.68 -4.78
CA LEU A 61 10.61 -9.88 -4.56
C LEU A 61 10.33 -8.72 -3.60
N GLU A 62 9.25 -7.95 -3.82
CA GLU A 62 8.85 -6.86 -2.91
C GLU A 62 8.58 -7.34 -1.49
N GLN A 63 7.96 -8.52 -1.30
CA GLN A 63 7.76 -9.11 0.02
C GLN A 63 9.07 -9.53 0.69
N LEU A 64 10.04 -10.05 -0.07
CA LEU A 64 11.35 -10.42 0.46
C LEU A 64 12.17 -9.18 0.80
N GLU A 65 12.11 -8.13 -0.02
CA GLU A 65 12.76 -6.84 0.26
C GLU A 65 12.16 -6.18 1.48
N ARG A 66 10.82 -6.12 1.58
CA ARG A 66 10.13 -5.60 2.77
C ARG A 66 10.50 -6.36 4.03
N LYS A 67 10.57 -7.70 3.96
CA LYS A 67 11.01 -8.53 5.10
C LYS A 67 12.47 -8.25 5.49
N LYS A 68 13.38 -8.15 4.52
CA LYS A 68 14.79 -7.82 4.76
C LYS A 68 14.95 -6.43 5.38
N GLU A 69 14.18 -5.44 4.91
CA GLU A 69 14.18 -4.10 5.48
C GLU A 69 13.64 -4.09 6.92
N THR A 70 12.53 -4.78 7.19
CA THR A 70 12.01 -4.90 8.57
C THR A 70 12.96 -5.63 9.50
N GLN A 71 13.63 -6.68 9.01
CA GLN A 71 14.61 -7.41 9.78
C GLN A 71 15.84 -6.54 10.07
N ARG A 72 16.32 -5.78 9.07
CA ARG A 72 17.43 -4.85 9.25
C ARG A 72 17.11 -3.78 10.29
N LEU A 73 15.90 -3.22 10.26
CA LEU A 73 15.47 -2.24 11.26
C LEU A 73 15.42 -2.84 12.67
N LEU A 74 14.91 -4.08 12.80
CA LEU A 74 14.90 -4.79 14.09
C LEU A 74 16.33 -5.08 14.60
N GLU A 75 17.24 -5.51 13.72
CA GLU A 75 18.64 -5.74 14.08
C GLU A 75 19.37 -4.45 14.46
N GLU A 76 19.04 -3.32 13.82
CA GLU A 76 19.54 -2.00 14.21
C GLU A 76 19.04 -1.59 15.60
N GLU A 77 17.76 -1.84 15.92
CA GLU A 77 17.20 -1.61 17.27
C GLU A 77 17.79 -2.55 18.33
N ASP A 78 17.90 -3.84 18.05
CA ASP A 78 18.54 -4.82 18.94
C ASP A 78 20.02 -4.49 19.19
N SER A 79 20.72 -3.99 18.17
CA SER A 79 22.11 -3.55 18.30
C SER A 79 22.24 -2.28 19.13
N ARG A 80 21.30 -1.33 19.01
CA ARG A 80 21.24 -0.13 19.88
C ARG A 80 21.02 -0.53 21.34
N LEU A 81 20.10 -1.47 21.60
CA LEU A 81 19.83 -1.96 22.95
C LEU A 81 21.01 -2.79 23.52
N LYS A 82 21.66 -3.61 22.69
CA LYS A 82 22.82 -4.40 23.09
C LYS A 82 24.09 -3.57 23.25
N GLY A 83 24.22 -2.46 22.53
CA GLY A 83 25.28 -1.46 22.69
C GLY A 83 25.32 -0.81 24.07
N GLY A 84 24.23 -0.91 24.86
CA GLY A 84 24.22 -0.56 26.27
C GLY A 84 25.08 -1.47 27.17
N LYS A 85 25.67 -2.54 26.65
CA LYS A 85 26.53 -3.45 27.41
C LYS A 85 27.99 -3.06 27.28
N ALA A 86 28.37 -2.01 27.99
CA ALA A 86 29.69 -1.99 28.62
C ALA A 86 29.87 -3.31 29.41
N PRO A 87 31.07 -3.92 29.45
CA PRO A 87 31.27 -5.23 30.05
C PRO A 87 31.27 -5.09 31.57
N ARG A 88 30.08 -4.96 32.15
CA ARG A 88 29.88 -5.14 33.57
C ARG A 88 29.67 -6.62 33.80
N VAL A 89 30.74 -7.26 34.25
CA VAL A 89 30.76 -8.57 34.88
C VAL A 89 29.80 -8.51 36.07
N ALA A 90 28.52 -8.78 35.82
CA ALA A 90 27.51 -9.03 36.83
C ALA A 90 26.82 -10.35 36.44
N PRO A 91 26.70 -11.31 37.36
CA PRO A 91 26.33 -12.67 37.00
C PRO A 91 24.91 -12.70 36.43
N ALA A 92 24.73 -13.46 35.35
CA ALA A 92 23.51 -13.59 34.53
C ALA A 92 22.29 -14.21 35.26
N LYS A 93 22.29 -14.22 36.58
CA LYS A 93 21.18 -14.71 37.41
C LYS A 93 20.77 -13.56 38.31
N VAL A 94 19.85 -12.74 37.82
CA VAL A 94 19.10 -11.84 38.70
C VAL A 94 18.29 -12.75 39.61
N THR A 95 18.70 -12.81 40.88
CA THR A 95 18.00 -13.63 41.87
C THR A 95 16.72 -12.92 42.29
N ARG A 96 15.67 -13.67 42.66
CA ARG A 96 14.38 -13.09 43.07
C ARG A 96 14.53 -12.02 44.16
N ALA A 97 15.49 -12.20 45.07
CA ALA A 97 15.83 -11.23 46.10
C ALA A 97 16.38 -9.90 45.55
N GLN A 98 17.16 -9.93 44.46
CA GLN A 98 17.65 -8.70 43.82
C GLN A 98 16.53 -7.92 43.14
N ILE A 99 15.56 -8.62 42.52
CA ILE A 99 14.38 -7.99 41.91
C ILE A 99 13.57 -7.26 43.00
N GLU A 100 13.33 -7.94 44.12
CA GLU A 100 12.61 -7.36 45.26
C GLU A 100 13.38 -6.20 45.88
N ASP A 101 14.70 -6.31 46.05
CA ASP A 101 15.52 -5.22 46.60
C ASP A 101 15.54 -4.01 45.66
N SER A 102 15.64 -4.20 44.34
CA SER A 102 15.51 -3.09 43.37
C SER A 102 14.15 -2.41 43.44
N LEU A 103 13.08 -3.19 43.53
CA LEU A 103 11.71 -2.67 43.64
C LEU A 103 11.53 -1.89 44.96
N ARG A 104 12.09 -2.41 46.06
CA ARG A 104 12.03 -1.79 47.38
C ARG A 104 12.91 -0.55 47.47
N LYS A 105 14.06 -0.53 46.80
CA LYS A 105 14.95 0.64 46.67
C LYS A 105 14.26 1.76 45.90
N GLU A 106 13.58 1.42 44.80
CA GLU A 106 12.77 2.35 44.01
C GLU A 106 11.62 2.93 44.85
N GLN A 107 10.96 2.11 45.66
CA GLN A 107 9.91 2.57 46.58
C GLN A 107 10.45 3.38 47.78
N ARG A 108 11.64 3.07 48.29
CA ARG A 108 12.22 3.71 49.50
C ARG A 108 13.08 4.93 49.17
N ALA A 109 13.38 5.17 47.91
CA ALA A 109 13.84 6.47 47.44
C ALA A 109 12.64 7.44 47.51
N GLU A 110 12.27 7.80 48.74
CA GLU A 110 11.38 8.92 49.02
C GLU A 110 11.92 10.17 48.30
N PRO A 111 11.06 10.92 47.63
CA PRO A 111 11.46 11.98 46.72
C PRO A 111 12.16 13.06 47.54
N VAL A 112 13.45 13.25 47.29
CA VAL A 112 14.18 14.42 47.75
C VAL A 112 13.45 15.64 47.20
N GLU A 113 12.79 16.38 48.09
CA GLU A 113 12.10 17.64 47.81
C GLU A 113 13.01 18.61 47.05
N LYS A 114 12.88 18.64 45.72
CA LYS A 114 13.41 19.72 44.88
C LYS A 114 12.43 19.97 43.75
N ALA A 115 12.00 21.22 43.67
CA ALA A 115 10.93 21.75 42.83
C ALA A 115 9.53 21.37 43.31
N LYS A 116 8.89 22.34 43.98
CA LYS A 116 7.45 22.42 44.22
C LYS A 116 6.73 21.86 43.01
N SER A 117 6.19 20.66 43.16
CA SER A 117 5.53 19.95 42.09
C SER A 117 4.25 20.72 41.73
N HIS A 118 3.76 20.49 40.52
CA HIS A 118 2.48 20.92 39.95
C HIS A 118 1.23 20.73 40.84
N LEU A 119 1.39 20.17 42.05
CA LEU A 119 0.34 20.00 43.04
C LEU A 119 0.05 21.30 43.83
N GLU A 120 1.04 22.19 43.97
CA GLU A 120 0.91 23.42 44.79
C GLU A 120 0.62 24.68 43.96
N LEU A 121 0.93 24.65 42.66
CA LEU A 121 0.64 25.73 41.71
C LEU A 121 -0.23 25.19 40.59
N PRO A 122 -1.40 25.79 40.31
CA PRO A 122 -2.18 25.45 39.13
C PRO A 122 -1.30 25.53 37.88
N LEU A 123 -1.23 24.42 37.14
CA LEU A 123 -0.51 24.33 35.88
C LEU A 123 -1.13 25.33 34.89
N GLU A 124 -0.37 26.32 34.45
CA GLU A 124 -0.78 27.14 33.31
C GLU A 124 -0.87 26.25 32.08
N GLU A 125 -2.08 26.09 31.53
CA GLU A 125 -2.30 25.27 30.35
C GLU A 125 -1.56 25.88 29.15
N ASN A 126 -0.78 25.04 28.46
CA ASN A 126 -0.11 25.46 27.24
C ASN A 126 -1.18 25.80 26.19
N LEU A 127 -1.35 27.08 25.87
CA LEU A 127 -2.23 27.58 24.80
C LEU A 127 -1.94 26.93 23.43
N ASN A 128 -0.72 26.42 23.24
CA ASN A 128 -0.32 25.69 22.03
C ASN A 128 -0.78 24.23 21.99
N ARG A 129 -1.23 23.65 23.11
CA ARG A 129 -2.09 22.47 23.03
C ARG A 129 -3.42 23.02 22.56
N ARG A 130 -3.68 22.92 21.26
CA ARG A 130 -5.03 23.11 20.71
C ARG A 130 -5.97 22.41 21.67
N LEU A 131 -6.82 23.19 22.34
CA LEU A 131 -7.83 22.68 23.27
C LEU A 131 -8.40 21.43 22.62
N GLN A 132 -8.25 20.33 23.35
CA GLN A 132 -8.67 19.01 22.94
C GLN A 132 -10.19 19.13 22.79
N GLU A 133 -10.62 19.47 21.58
CA GLU A 133 -12.02 19.74 21.28
C GLU A 133 -12.79 18.50 21.72
N GLU A 134 -13.78 18.73 22.59
CA GLU A 134 -14.66 17.75 23.22
C GLU A 134 -15.16 16.77 22.16
N GLY A 135 -14.43 15.67 21.96
CA GLY A 135 -14.58 14.82 20.77
C GLY A 135 -13.31 14.09 20.32
N SER A 136 -12.13 14.43 20.85
CA SER A 136 -10.87 13.72 20.53
C SER A 136 -10.83 12.34 21.22
N VAL A 137 -11.07 11.27 20.44
CA VAL A 137 -11.02 9.88 20.90
C VAL A 137 -9.58 9.48 21.21
N GLU A 138 -9.32 9.04 22.45
CA GLU A 138 -7.99 8.59 22.90
C GLU A 138 -7.59 7.26 22.25
N ALA A 139 -6.86 7.34 21.14
CA ALA A 139 -6.23 6.19 20.54
C ALA A 139 -4.99 5.75 21.33
N ARG A 140 -5.15 4.82 22.28
CA ARG A 140 -4.03 4.30 23.10
C ARG A 140 -3.22 3.21 22.39
N THR A 141 -3.83 2.53 21.42
CA THR A 141 -3.18 1.50 20.61
C THR A 141 -2.96 1.97 19.17
N VAL A 142 -2.02 1.33 18.45
CA VAL A 142 -1.78 1.60 17.02
C VAL A 142 -3.04 1.34 16.20
N GLU A 143 -3.81 0.32 16.57
CA GLU A 143 -5.07 -0.05 15.93
C GLU A 143 -6.13 1.02 16.17
N ASP A 144 -6.27 1.55 17.39
CA ASP A 144 -7.18 2.66 17.69
C ASP A 144 -6.74 3.94 16.97
N ALA A 145 -5.43 4.19 16.86
CA ALA A 145 -4.92 5.37 16.16
C ALA A 145 -5.22 5.29 14.67
N ILE A 146 -5.08 4.10 14.07
CA ILE A 146 -5.50 3.85 12.70
C ILE A 146 -7.01 3.98 12.57
N ALA A 147 -7.82 3.50 13.53
CA ALA A 147 -9.28 3.61 13.46
C ALA A 147 -9.76 5.07 13.55
N VAL A 148 -9.16 5.88 14.43
CA VAL A 148 -9.47 7.31 14.59
C VAL A 148 -8.98 8.14 13.40
N LEU A 149 -7.77 7.85 12.90
CA LEU A 149 -7.19 8.54 11.75
C LEU A 149 -7.67 8.00 10.40
N SER A 150 -8.23 6.80 10.36
CA SER A 150 -8.97 6.34 9.20
C SER A 150 -10.20 7.22 9.13
N VAL A 151 -10.08 8.31 8.36
CA VAL A 151 -11.23 8.93 7.70
C VAL A 151 -12.07 7.76 7.21
N ALA A 152 -13.34 7.71 7.62
CA ALA A 152 -14.28 6.64 7.34
C ALA A 152 -14.52 6.44 5.82
N GLU A 153 -13.47 6.08 5.09
CA GLU A 153 -13.44 5.48 3.76
C GLU A 153 -13.98 4.04 3.79
N GLU A 154 -14.54 3.60 4.93
CA GLU A 154 -15.48 2.51 4.96
C GLU A 154 -16.82 2.88 4.28
N ALA A 155 -17.12 4.17 4.10
CA ALA A 155 -18.37 4.59 3.45
C ALA A 155 -18.45 4.21 1.95
N ASP A 156 -17.33 3.95 1.25
CA ASP A 156 -17.38 3.78 -0.21
C ASP A 156 -16.48 2.70 -0.81
N ARG A 157 -16.02 1.70 -0.03
CA ARG A 157 -15.20 0.61 -0.60
C ARG A 157 -15.98 -0.33 -1.52
N HIS A 158 -17.31 -0.44 -1.35
CA HIS A 158 -18.12 -1.40 -2.10
C HIS A 158 -19.46 -0.81 -2.57
N PRO A 159 -19.46 0.17 -3.49
CA PRO A 159 -20.69 0.58 -4.17
C PRO A 159 -21.40 -0.62 -4.82
N GLU A 160 -20.65 -1.63 -5.29
CA GLU A 160 -21.23 -2.87 -5.80
C GLU A 160 -21.97 -3.70 -4.74
N ARG A 161 -21.45 -3.79 -3.50
CA ARG A 161 -22.14 -4.54 -2.44
C ARG A 161 -23.38 -3.78 -1.97
N ARG A 162 -23.32 -2.44 -1.87
CA ARG A 162 -24.49 -1.60 -1.59
C ARG A 162 -25.54 -1.76 -2.69
N MET A 163 -25.13 -1.72 -3.95
CA MET A 163 -26.03 -1.95 -5.09
C MET A 163 -26.69 -3.32 -5.00
N ARG A 164 -25.92 -4.39 -4.74
CA ARG A 164 -26.49 -5.75 -4.62
C ARG A 164 -27.45 -5.86 -3.44
N ALA A 165 -27.05 -5.39 -2.26
CA ALA A 165 -27.87 -5.46 -1.05
C ALA A 165 -29.16 -4.62 -1.17
N ALA A 166 -29.06 -3.42 -1.72
CA ALA A 166 -30.21 -2.56 -1.94
C ALA A 166 -31.12 -3.09 -3.07
N PHE A 167 -30.54 -3.66 -4.12
CA PHE A 167 -31.31 -4.34 -5.17
C PHE A 167 -32.05 -5.56 -4.65
N THR A 168 -31.44 -6.38 -3.79
CA THR A 168 -32.12 -7.54 -3.19
C THR A 168 -33.26 -7.11 -2.26
N ALA A 169 -33.05 -6.08 -1.43
CA ALA A 169 -34.10 -5.54 -0.58
C ALA A 169 -35.27 -4.96 -1.41
N PHE A 170 -34.95 -4.26 -2.50
CA PHE A 170 -35.96 -3.74 -3.43
C PHE A 170 -36.69 -4.87 -4.17
N GLU A 171 -35.98 -5.93 -4.58
CA GLU A 171 -36.56 -7.11 -5.24
C GLU A 171 -37.58 -7.82 -4.33
N GLU A 172 -37.27 -8.02 -3.05
CA GLU A 172 -38.17 -8.68 -2.10
C GLU A 172 -39.47 -7.89 -1.85
N VAL A 173 -39.38 -6.56 -1.79
CA VAL A 173 -40.55 -5.70 -1.53
C VAL A 173 -41.39 -5.47 -2.78
N GLN A 174 -40.76 -5.27 -3.94
CA GLN A 174 -41.47 -4.86 -5.17
C GLN A 174 -41.91 -6.04 -6.03
N LEU A 175 -41.23 -7.20 -6.00
CA LEU A 175 -41.66 -8.35 -6.80
C LEU A 175 -43.10 -8.80 -6.52
N PRO A 176 -43.56 -8.90 -5.26
CA PRO A 176 -44.95 -9.28 -4.98
C PRO A 176 -45.95 -8.25 -5.49
N ARG A 177 -45.63 -6.95 -5.40
CA ARG A 177 -46.46 -5.85 -5.92
C ARG A 177 -46.59 -5.92 -7.44
N LEU A 178 -45.46 -6.06 -8.14
CA LEU A 178 -45.41 -6.23 -9.59
C LEU A 178 -46.16 -7.47 -10.08
N LYS A 179 -46.16 -8.58 -9.32
CA LYS A 179 -46.95 -9.79 -9.64
C LYS A 179 -48.45 -9.57 -9.48
N GLN A 180 -48.88 -8.79 -8.50
CA GLN A 180 -50.30 -8.48 -8.29
C GLN A 180 -50.81 -7.52 -9.38
N GLU A 181 -50.00 -6.53 -9.76
CA GLU A 181 -50.36 -5.59 -10.83
C GLU A 181 -50.32 -6.26 -12.22
N ASN A 182 -49.36 -7.15 -12.45
CA ASN A 182 -49.14 -7.79 -13.76
C ASN A 182 -49.07 -9.32 -13.64
N PRO A 183 -50.17 -10.02 -13.27
CA PRO A 183 -50.16 -11.47 -13.05
C PRO A 183 -49.96 -12.29 -14.32
N ASN A 184 -50.24 -11.70 -15.49
CA ASN A 184 -50.10 -12.38 -16.79
C ASN A 184 -48.66 -12.39 -17.33
N MET A 185 -47.72 -11.69 -16.67
CA MET A 185 -46.34 -11.57 -17.14
C MET A 185 -45.46 -12.71 -16.62
N ARG A 186 -44.58 -13.22 -17.48
CA ARG A 186 -43.57 -14.21 -17.09
C ARG A 186 -42.59 -13.56 -16.11
N LEU A 187 -42.07 -14.33 -15.16
CA LEU A 187 -41.10 -13.87 -14.15
C LEU A 187 -39.89 -13.13 -14.74
N SER A 188 -39.40 -13.55 -15.92
CA SER A 188 -38.31 -12.84 -16.60
C SER A 188 -38.69 -11.43 -17.06
N GLN A 189 -39.93 -11.20 -17.48
CA GLN A 189 -40.45 -9.89 -17.87
C GLN A 189 -40.66 -9.01 -16.63
N LEU A 190 -41.20 -9.58 -15.55
CA LEU A 190 -41.34 -8.88 -14.26
C LEU A 190 -39.97 -8.42 -13.71
N LYS A 191 -38.93 -9.26 -13.80
CA LYS A 191 -37.57 -8.86 -13.42
C LYS A 191 -36.99 -7.73 -14.29
N GLN A 192 -37.35 -7.67 -15.58
CA GLN A 192 -36.96 -6.56 -16.45
C GLN A 192 -37.65 -5.26 -16.06
N LEU A 193 -38.95 -5.30 -15.74
CA LEU A 193 -39.69 -4.14 -15.23
C LEU A 193 -39.12 -3.67 -13.89
N LEU A 194 -38.90 -4.60 -12.97
CA LEU A 194 -38.26 -4.34 -11.69
C LEU A 194 -36.89 -3.66 -11.85
N LYS A 195 -36.05 -4.12 -12.78
CA LYS A 195 -34.75 -3.51 -13.06
C LYS A 195 -34.89 -2.07 -13.58
N LYS A 196 -35.89 -1.79 -14.41
CA LYS A 196 -36.16 -0.41 -14.87
C LYS A 196 -36.62 0.49 -13.72
N GLU A 197 -37.49 -0.03 -12.86
CA GLU A 197 -37.96 0.70 -11.69
C GLU A 197 -36.83 0.92 -10.68
N TRP A 198 -35.96 -0.06 -10.50
CA TRP A 198 -34.75 0.06 -9.69
C TRP A 198 -33.79 1.16 -10.18
N LEU A 199 -33.55 1.24 -11.49
CA LEU A 199 -32.70 2.31 -12.06
C LEU A 199 -33.28 3.70 -11.80
N ARG A 200 -34.61 3.83 -11.68
CA ARG A 200 -35.30 5.08 -11.37
C ARG A 200 -35.49 5.31 -9.86
N SER A 201 -35.44 4.26 -9.04
CA SER A 201 -35.70 4.33 -7.61
C SER A 201 -34.67 5.17 -6.86
N PRO A 202 -35.07 5.99 -5.86
CA PRO A 202 -34.14 6.71 -4.99
C PRO A 202 -33.26 5.77 -4.14
N ASP A 203 -33.66 4.50 -3.97
CA ASP A 203 -32.90 3.51 -3.21
C ASP A 203 -31.62 3.05 -3.93
N ASN A 204 -31.52 3.31 -5.24
CA ASN A 204 -30.31 3.00 -5.97
C ASN A 204 -29.18 3.97 -5.57
N PRO A 205 -28.05 3.47 -5.04
CA PRO A 205 -26.93 4.34 -4.66
C PRO A 205 -26.38 5.17 -5.83
N MET A 206 -26.66 4.78 -7.09
CA MET A 206 -26.31 5.56 -8.28
C MET A 206 -27.09 6.88 -8.38
N ASN A 207 -28.33 6.92 -7.87
CA ASN A 207 -29.18 8.12 -7.86
C ASN A 207 -28.89 9.02 -6.64
N GLN A 208 -28.28 8.48 -5.58
CA GLN A 208 -27.96 9.22 -4.35
C GLN A 208 -26.66 10.04 -4.43
N ARG A 209 -25.86 9.91 -5.49
CA ARG A 209 -24.49 10.48 -5.54
C ARG A 209 -24.40 11.97 -5.89
N ALA A 210 -25.43 12.76 -5.60
CA ALA A 210 -25.44 14.21 -5.80
C ALA A 210 -25.67 14.97 -4.48
N LEU A 211 -24.82 14.73 -3.48
CA LEU A 211 -24.57 15.73 -2.45
C LEU A 211 -23.28 16.46 -2.84
N PRO A 212 -23.34 17.74 -3.26
CA PRO A 212 -22.14 18.50 -3.55
C PRO A 212 -21.28 18.59 -2.29
N PHE A 213 -19.96 18.48 -2.47
CA PHE A 213 -18.94 18.49 -1.42
C PHE A 213 -19.04 19.67 -0.43
N ASN A 214 -19.78 20.74 -0.79
CA ASN A 214 -19.99 21.94 0.04
C ASN A 214 -21.47 22.14 0.48
N ALA A 215 -22.25 21.08 0.72
CA ALA A 215 -23.53 21.27 1.40
C ALA A 215 -23.26 21.67 2.87
N PRO A 216 -23.70 22.85 3.34
CA PRO A 216 -23.61 23.18 4.76
C PRO A 216 -24.48 22.20 5.55
N LYS A 217 -23.98 21.77 6.72
CA LYS A 217 -24.72 20.93 7.67
C LYS A 217 -26.04 21.57 8.09
#